data_AF-A0A1J5MTA7-F1
#
_entry.id   AF-A0A1J5MTA7-F1
#
_cell.length_a   1.000
_cell.length_b   1.000
_cell.length_c   1.000
_cell.angle_alpha   90.00
_cell.angle_beta   90.00
_cell.angle_gamma   90.00
#
_symmetry.space_group_name_H-M   'P 1'
#
loop_
_entity.id
_entity.type
_entity.pdbx_description
1 polymer ?
#
loop_
_entity_poly.entity_id
_entity_poly.type
_entity_poly.pdbx_seq_one_letter_code
_entity_poly.pdbx_strand_id
1 'polypeptide(L)'
;MRFFGALVDKPLKKAVAAPHFFIIKANPALVRPDYLAWFLNSKQAQRYYGQCAAGTALPHITRKTLEALPVPVPSLERQALIAKVYQCGLQEKILTERIVEQRELLLSEILDAASQE
;
A
#
# COMPACT_ATOMS: atom_id res chain seq x y z
N MET A 1 11.99 -4.98 -5.85
CA MET A 1 10.56 -5.08 -6.23
C MET A 1 9.75 -5.25 -4.95
N ARG A 2 8.64 -4.51 -4.77
CA ARG A 2 7.87 -4.47 -3.51
C ARG A 2 6.48 -5.04 -3.77
N PHE A 3 6.06 -6.01 -2.97
CA PHE A 3 4.66 -6.47 -2.98
C PHE A 3 3.82 -5.43 -2.25
N PHE A 4 2.60 -5.16 -2.70
CA PHE A 4 1.74 -4.19 -2.03
C PHE A 4 0.36 -4.76 -1.79
N GLY A 5 -0.21 -4.37 -0.65
CA GLY A 5 -1.62 -4.59 -0.32
C GLY A 5 -2.37 -3.27 -0.42
N ALA A 6 -3.60 -3.31 -0.92
CA ALA A 6 -4.47 -2.13 -0.94
C ALA A 6 -5.81 -2.49 -0.29
N LEU A 7 -6.33 -1.57 0.51
CA LEU A 7 -7.69 -1.66 1.01
C LEU A 7 -8.64 -1.21 -0.08
N VAL A 8 -9.63 -2.04 -0.40
CA VAL A 8 -10.76 -1.67 -1.26
C VAL A 8 -11.92 -1.33 -0.33
N ASP A 9 -12.03 -0.04 0.02
CA ASP A 9 -13.04 0.49 0.94
C ASP A 9 -14.44 0.57 0.29
N LYS A 10 -14.47 0.84 -1.02
CA LYS A 10 -15.69 0.96 -1.81
C LYS A 10 -15.85 -0.25 -2.73
N PRO A 11 -17.01 -0.92 -2.72
CA PRO A 11 -17.25 -2.04 -3.62
C PRO A 11 -17.19 -1.57 -5.08
N LEU A 12 -16.29 -2.17 -5.85
CA LEU A 12 -16.17 -1.93 -7.29
C LEU A 12 -17.31 -2.68 -8.01
N LYS A 13 -18.18 -1.94 -8.71
CA LYS A 13 -19.41 -2.52 -9.28
C LYS A 13 -19.17 -3.48 -10.46
N LYS A 14 -18.10 -3.28 -11.25
CA LYS A 14 -17.76 -4.09 -12.44
C LYS A 14 -16.25 -4.13 -12.65
N ALA A 15 -15.54 -4.86 -11.78
CA ALA A 15 -14.09 -4.98 -11.86
C ALA A 15 -13.65 -6.44 -11.75
N VAL A 16 -12.62 -6.80 -12.51
CA VAL A 16 -11.96 -8.09 -12.44
C VAL A 16 -10.51 -7.84 -12.04
N ALA A 17 -10.05 -8.56 -11.02
CA ALA A 17 -8.65 -8.51 -10.61
C ALA A 17 -7.79 -9.17 -11.69
N ALA A 18 -6.75 -8.48 -12.17
CA ALA A 18 -5.79 -9.07 -13.10
C ALA A 18 -5.10 -10.30 -12.45
N PRO A 19 -4.56 -11.25 -13.23
CA PRO A 19 -4.04 -12.53 -12.72
C PRO A 19 -2.99 -12.43 -11.61
N HIS A 20 -2.26 -11.31 -11.54
CA HIS A 20 -1.21 -11.07 -10.56
C HIS A 20 -1.73 -10.49 -9.24
N PHE A 21 -3.03 -10.24 -9.12
CA PHE A 21 -3.66 -9.76 -7.89
C PHE A 21 -4.36 -10.90 -7.14
N PHE A 22 -4.14 -10.93 -5.83
CA PHE A 22 -4.90 -11.77 -4.92
C PHE A 22 -5.99 -10.93 -4.24
N ILE A 23 -7.24 -11.41 -4.33
CA ILE A 23 -8.36 -10.84 -3.57
C ILE A 23 -8.37 -11.50 -2.20
N ILE A 24 -8.11 -10.72 -1.15
CA ILE A 24 -8.08 -11.19 0.23
C ILE A 24 -9.34 -10.67 0.94
N LYS A 25 -10.14 -11.59 1.50
CA LYS A 25 -11.29 -11.26 2.34
C LYS A 25 -10.95 -11.61 3.78
N ALA A 26 -10.74 -10.59 4.61
CA ALA A 26 -10.49 -10.79 6.03
C ALA A 26 -11.80 -11.11 6.77
N ASN A 27 -11.72 -11.96 7.79
CA ASN A 27 -12.82 -12.13 8.75
C ASN A 27 -12.82 -10.93 9.72
N PRO A 28 -13.83 -10.03 9.67
CA PRO A 28 -13.84 -8.81 10.46
C PRO A 28 -13.93 -9.06 11.97
N ALA A 29 -14.37 -10.25 12.41
CA ALA A 29 -14.38 -10.63 13.82
C ALA A 29 -12.97 -10.85 14.40
N LEU A 30 -11.98 -11.13 13.54
CA LEU A 30 -10.61 -11.44 13.95
C LEU A 30 -9.64 -10.34 13.52
N VAL A 31 -9.75 -9.89 12.28
CA VAL A 31 -8.78 -9.00 11.66
C VAL A 31 -9.50 -7.90 10.89
N ARG A 32 -9.15 -6.65 11.18
CA ARG A 32 -9.65 -5.52 10.40
C ARG A 32 -8.95 -5.47 9.03
N PRO A 33 -9.69 -5.27 7.92
CA PRO A 33 -9.11 -5.20 6.58
C PRO A 33 -8.06 -4.09 6.38
N ASP A 34 -8.24 -2.95 7.04
CA ASP A 34 -7.33 -1.80 7.00
C ASP A 34 -5.98 -2.11 7.68
N TYR A 35 -6.02 -2.78 8.83
CA TYR A 35 -4.84 -3.31 9.50
C TYR A 35 -4.12 -4.36 8.64
N LEU A 36 -4.88 -5.28 8.04
CA LEU A 36 -4.27 -6.30 7.17
C LEU A 36 -3.58 -5.66 5.97
N ALA A 37 -4.21 -4.68 5.32
CA ALA A 37 -3.60 -3.93 4.23
C ALA A 37 -2.29 -3.25 4.67
N TRP A 38 -2.26 -2.63 5.85
CA TRP A 38 -1.00 -2.11 6.42
C TRP A 38 0.04 -3.21 6.61
N PHE A 39 -0.34 -4.33 7.24
CA PHE A 39 0.60 -5.40 7.59
C PHE A 39 1.27 -6.00 6.35
N LEU A 40 0.51 -6.22 5.26
CA LEU A 40 1.05 -6.70 3.99
C LEU A 40 2.12 -5.76 3.40
N ASN A 41 2.00 -4.45 3.68
CA ASN A 41 2.97 -3.43 3.29
C ASN A 41 4.12 -3.21 4.28
N SER A 42 4.06 -3.85 5.46
CA SER A 42 5.04 -3.69 6.53
C SER A 42 6.40 -4.30 6.17
N LYS A 43 7.46 -3.83 6.84
CA LYS A 43 8.82 -4.40 6.66
C LYS A 43 8.87 -5.91 6.95
N GLN A 44 8.07 -6.37 7.90
CA GLN A 44 8.03 -7.79 8.27
C GLN A 44 7.46 -8.65 7.13
N ALA A 45 6.30 -8.28 6.57
CA ALA A 45 5.71 -8.98 5.44
C ALA A 45 6.62 -8.91 4.20
N GLN A 46 7.20 -7.73 3.90
CA GLN A 46 8.12 -7.58 2.77
C GLN A 46 9.38 -8.44 2.90
N ARG A 47 9.93 -8.58 4.12
CA ARG A 47 11.06 -9.49 4.38
C ARG A 47 10.68 -10.94 4.16
N TYR A 48 9.53 -11.36 4.66
CA TYR A 48 9.00 -12.70 4.43
C TYR A 48 8.85 -12.99 2.93
N TYR A 49 8.24 -12.07 2.18
CA TYR A 49 8.13 -12.21 0.73
C TYR A 49 9.50 -12.25 0.05
N GLY A 50 10.46 -11.44 0.49
CA GLY A 50 11.82 -11.47 -0.06
C GLY A 50 12.55 -12.81 0.16
N GLN A 51 12.26 -13.51 1.26
CA GLN A 51 12.82 -14.84 1.55
C GLN A 51 12.12 -15.96 0.78
N CYS A 52 10.83 -15.80 0.49
CA CYS A 52 10.01 -16.82 -0.15
C CYS A 52 9.79 -16.59 -1.66
N ALA A 53 10.16 -15.42 -2.20
CA ALA A 53 9.97 -15.09 -3.60
C ALA A 53 10.85 -15.99 -4.48
N ALA A 54 10.23 -16.59 -5.49
CA ALA A 54 10.91 -17.40 -6.48
C ALA A 54 11.15 -16.60 -7.77
N GLY A 55 12.30 -16.84 -8.42
CA GLY A 55 12.69 -16.19 -9.68
C GLY A 55 13.60 -14.96 -9.47
N THR A 56 14.70 -14.92 -10.21
CA THR A 56 15.72 -13.86 -10.14
C THR A 56 15.35 -12.60 -10.94
N ALA A 57 14.55 -12.74 -12.00
CA ALA A 57 14.17 -11.64 -12.90
C ALA A 57 12.79 -11.04 -12.59
N LEU A 58 11.80 -11.87 -12.23
CA LEU A 58 10.46 -11.41 -11.85
C LEU A 58 9.99 -12.14 -10.58
N PRO A 59 10.32 -11.62 -9.38
CA PRO A 59 9.92 -12.23 -8.13
C PRO A 59 8.40 -12.23 -8.03
N HIS A 60 7.81 -13.41 -7.90
CA HIS A 60 6.38 -13.61 -7.69
C HIS A 60 6.16 -14.38 -6.38
N ILE A 61 5.02 -14.10 -5.72
CA ILE A 61 4.57 -14.88 -4.58
C ILE A 61 3.45 -15.82 -5.01
N THR A 62 3.52 -17.05 -4.54
CA THR A 62 2.43 -18.02 -4.75
C THR A 62 1.31 -17.79 -3.74
N ARG A 63 0.10 -18.27 -4.04
CA ARG A 63 -1.00 -18.29 -3.06
C ARG A 63 -0.59 -18.97 -1.75
N LYS A 64 0.12 -20.10 -1.84
CA LYS A 64 0.60 -20.84 -0.65
C LYS A 64 1.52 -19.99 0.23
N THR A 65 2.42 -19.24 -0.38
CA THR A 65 3.30 -18.30 0.34
C THR A 65 2.49 -17.21 1.03
N LEU A 66 1.48 -16.65 0.36
CA LEU A 66 0.63 -15.62 0.94
C LEU A 66 -0.20 -16.14 2.12
N GLU A 67 -0.75 -17.35 2.01
CA GLU A 67 -1.53 -18.00 3.07
C GLU A 67 -0.68 -18.39 4.29
N ALA A 68 0.60 -18.74 4.06
CA ALA A 68 1.55 -19.09 5.11
C ALA A 68 2.20 -17.88 5.80
N LEU A 69 1.89 -16.65 5.39
CA LEU A 69 2.42 -15.45 6.02
C LEU A 69 1.95 -15.37 7.49
N PRO A 70 2.85 -15.39 8.48
CA PRO A 70 2.46 -15.26 9.88
C PRO A 70 2.01 -13.82 10.18
N VAL A 71 0.70 -13.61 10.25
CA VAL A 71 0.09 -12.32 10.60
C VAL A 71 -0.13 -12.23 12.11
N PRO A 72 0.49 -11.28 12.83
CA PRO A 72 0.16 -11.03 14.22
C PRO A 72 -1.24 -10.42 14.31
N VAL A 73 -2.09 -10.97 15.20
CA VAL A 73 -3.48 -10.54 15.39
C VAL A 73 -3.66 -10.00 16.82
N PRO A 74 -3.28 -8.73 17.08
CA PRO A 74 -3.56 -8.09 18.37
C PRO A 74 -5.05 -7.77 18.51
N SER A 75 -5.47 -7.19 19.64
CA SER A 75 -6.86 -6.76 19.83
C SER A 75 -7.34 -5.81 18.72
N LEU A 76 -8.64 -5.84 18.40
CA LEU A 76 -9.23 -4.99 17.36
C LEU A 76 -8.97 -3.49 17.57
N GLU A 77 -8.91 -3.03 18.82
CA GLU A 77 -8.56 -1.65 19.18
C GLU A 77 -7.12 -1.30 18.77
N ARG A 78 -6.16 -2.19 19.07
CA ARG A 78 -4.76 -2.00 18.65
C ARG A 78 -4.63 -2.04 17.14
N GLN A 79 -5.34 -2.95 16.48
CA GLN A 79 -5.38 -3.00 15.02
C GLN A 79 -5.89 -1.67 14.42
N ALA A 80 -6.96 -1.10 14.99
CA ALA A 80 -7.51 0.18 14.54
C ALA A 80 -6.53 1.33 14.76
N LEU A 81 -5.84 1.38 15.89
CA LEU A 81 -4.82 2.40 16.16
C LEU A 81 -3.68 2.35 15.14
N ILE A 82 -3.13 1.15 14.90
CA ILE A 82 -2.04 0.95 13.94
C ILE A 82 -2.50 1.36 12.53
N ALA A 83 -3.69 0.91 12.11
CA ALA A 83 -4.24 1.25 10.82
C ALA A 83 -4.42 2.77 10.66
N LYS A 84 -4.90 3.47 11.71
CA LYS A 84 -5.07 4.93 11.70
C LYS A 84 -3.75 5.67 11.52
N VAL A 85 -2.71 5.27 12.24
CA VAL A 85 -1.36 5.87 12.10
C VAL A 85 -0.83 5.66 10.68
N TYR A 86 -1.02 4.47 10.12
CA TYR A 86 -0.62 4.20 8.74
C TYR A 86 -1.35 5.06 7.71
N GLN A 87 -2.66 5.20 7.84
CA GLN A 87 -3.45 6.06 6.94
C GLN A 87 -3.01 7.52 7.04
N CYS A 88 -2.70 8.02 8.24
CA CYS A 88 -2.16 9.36 8.42
C CYS A 88 -0.83 9.54 7.66
N GLY A 89 0.09 8.57 7.76
CA GLY A 89 1.36 8.63 7.04
C GLY A 89 1.20 8.52 5.51
N LEU A 90 0.20 7.78 5.02
CA LEU A 90 -0.12 7.77 3.59
C LEU A 90 -0.62 9.15 3.13
N GLN A 91 -1.50 9.78 3.90
CA GLN A 91 -2.00 11.12 3.59
C GLN A 91 -0.87 12.17 3.59
N GLU A 92 0.01 12.12 4.60
CA GLU A 92 1.19 12.98 4.68
C GLU A 92 2.07 12.86 3.43
N LYS A 93 2.32 11.62 2.99
CA LYS A 93 3.10 11.36 1.77
C LYS A 93 2.43 11.98 0.54
N ILE A 94 1.14 11.77 0.34
CA ILE A 94 0.38 12.31 -0.81
C ILE A 94 0.42 13.84 -0.81
N LEU A 95 0.22 14.46 0.36
CA LEU A 95 0.25 15.92 0.48
C LEU A 95 1.64 16.49 0.20
N THR A 96 2.68 15.81 0.66
CA THR A 96 4.07 16.20 0.39
C THR A 96 4.40 16.13 -1.10
N GLU A 97 4.01 15.05 -1.78
CA GLU A 97 4.19 14.90 -3.24
C GLU A 97 3.49 16.04 -3.99
N ARG A 98 2.25 16.38 -3.61
CA ARG A 98 1.51 17.52 -4.19
C ARG A 98 2.21 18.86 -3.98
N ILE A 99 2.76 19.10 -2.79
CA ILE A 99 3.49 20.34 -2.50
C ILE A 99 4.73 20.46 -3.40
N VAL A 100 5.44 19.35 -3.64
CA VAL A 100 6.60 19.33 -4.54
C VAL A 100 6.18 19.67 -5.97
N GLU A 101 5.15 19.01 -6.50
CA GLU A 101 4.62 19.26 -7.84
C GLU A 101 4.18 20.72 -8.03
N GLN A 102 3.48 21.29 -7.05
CA GLN A 102 3.04 22.69 -7.11
C GLN A 102 4.21 23.68 -7.10
N ARG A 103 5.29 23.39 -6.37
CA ARG A 103 6.48 24.24 -6.34
C ARG A 103 7.21 24.24 -7.68
N GLU A 104 7.31 23.08 -8.33
CA GLU A 104 7.92 22.97 -9.66
C GLU A 104 7.13 23.75 -10.71
N LEU A 105 5.79 23.64 -10.67
CA LEU A 105 4.91 24.41 -11.54
C LEU A 105 5.12 25.93 -11.38
N LEU A 106 5.14 26.43 -10.15
CA LEU A 106 5.35 27.86 -9.87
C LEU A 106 6.71 28.35 -10.40
N LEU A 107 7.76 27.54 -10.25
CA LEU A 107 9.08 27.90 -10.76
C LEU A 107 9.09 27.97 -12.30
N SER A 108 8.39 27.06 -12.97
CA SER A 108 8.20 27.10 -14.43
C SER A 108 7.48 28.39 -14.86
N GLU A 109 6.38 28.74 -14.20
CA GLU A 109 5.60 29.93 -14.52
C GLU A 109 6.41 31.23 -14.33
N ILE A 110 7.23 31.30 -13.28
CA ILE A 110 8.13 32.44 -13.04
C ILE A 110 9.21 32.55 -14.13
N LEU A 111 9.80 31.43 -14.55
CA LEU A 111 10.78 31.39 -15.64
C LEU A 111 10.17 31.84 -16.98
N ASP A 112 8.97 31.38 -17.29
CA ASP A 112 8.26 31.76 -18.52
C ASP A 112 7.94 33.26 -18.52
N ALA A 113 7.49 33.81 -17.40
CA ALA A 113 7.22 35.25 -17.26
C ALA A 113 8.49 36.09 -17.43
N ALA A 114 9.61 35.68 -16.82
CA ALA A 114 10.89 36.37 -16.94
C ALA A 114 11.54 36.27 -18.34
N SER A 115 11.14 35.30 -19.15
CA SER A 115 11.66 35.13 -20.52
C SER A 115 10.91 35.99 -21.56
N GLN A 116 9.80 36.63 -21.17
CA GLN A 116 8.99 37.50 -22.04
C GLN A 116 9.24 39.01 -21.80
N GLU A 117 10.10 39.36 -20.85
CA GLU A 117 10.62 40.72 -20.62
C GLU A 117 11.96 40.94 -21.36
#